data_AF-A0A925ATW1-F1
#
_entry.id   AF-A0A925ATW1-F1
#
_cell.length_a   1.000
_cell.length_b   1.000
_cell.length_c   1.000
_cell.angle_alpha   90.00
_cell.angle_beta   90.00
_cell.angle_gamma   90.00
#
_symmetry.space_group_name_H-M   'P 1'
#
loop_
_entity.id
_entity.type
_entity.pdbx_description
1 polymer ?
#
loop_
_entity_poly.entity_id
_entity_poly.type
_entity_poly.pdbx_seq_one_letter_code
_entity_poly.pdbx_strand_id
1 'polypeptide(L)'
;MLVVGLMLSLSACSENDALSQRELPETGDVVLALDTVASGLSSPLYLTAPAGDARQFIVEQGGRILVVENGSVLSTPFLDIGSKITSGGERGLLSVAFHPRYASNGFFYVNYTDLSGDTRVERYRVSGNRNAADPTSAKLIITISQPFSNHNGGLVMFGPDGMLYIGMGDGGSGGDPQGHGQNRQSLLGKILRLNVDLGDPYSIPPDNPYVGGGGRPEIWANGMRNPWRFSFDRVGGFLYVADVGQNQWEEINAVASQSGGLNYGWNIAEGNHCYASSACDLSGLVRPVLEYGRSQGCSVTGGFVYRGTRMTALSGTYFYSDYCSGWLRSFRLVNGAATEAREWPVGDLGNVLSFGEDSAGELYVLSSSGHVYRLVPATTARARQNR
;
A
#
# COMPACT_ATOMS: atom_id res chain seq x y z
N MET A 1 45.29 -25.54 57.13
CA MET A 1 43.94 -25.36 57.70
C MET A 1 43.73 -23.88 57.97
N LEU A 2 43.18 -23.15 56.98
CA LEU A 2 42.38 -21.92 57.08
C LEU A 2 42.22 -21.42 55.64
N VAL A 3 41.03 -21.59 55.08
CA VAL A 3 40.63 -21.02 53.79
C VAL A 3 39.80 -19.78 54.10
N VAL A 4 40.23 -18.64 53.56
CA VAL A 4 39.56 -17.34 53.63
C VAL A 4 38.38 -17.36 52.64
N GLY A 5 37.16 -17.28 53.14
CA GLY A 5 35.94 -17.15 52.34
C GLY A 5 35.60 -15.68 52.10
N LEU A 6 35.72 -15.23 50.86
CA LEU A 6 35.29 -13.92 50.39
C LEU A 6 33.81 -14.02 49.95
N MET A 7 32.89 -13.37 50.66
CA MET A 7 31.50 -13.22 50.22
C MET A 7 31.42 -12.20 49.09
N LEU A 8 31.09 -12.65 47.87
CA LEU A 8 30.62 -11.78 46.79
C LEU A 8 29.10 -11.66 46.84
N SER A 9 28.60 -10.45 47.04
CA SER A 9 27.20 -10.08 46.84
C SER A 9 26.91 -9.97 45.33
N LEU A 10 26.13 -10.90 44.79
CA LEU A 10 25.55 -10.82 43.45
C LEU A 10 24.36 -9.85 43.50
N SER A 11 24.53 -8.64 42.98
CA SER A 11 23.42 -7.73 42.69
C SER A 11 22.88 -8.10 41.30
N ALA A 12 21.68 -8.68 41.26
CA ALA A 12 20.98 -8.97 40.02
C ALA A 12 20.48 -7.65 39.41
N CYS A 13 21.02 -7.26 38.26
CA CYS A 13 20.43 -6.23 37.41
C CYS A 13 19.28 -6.85 36.62
N SER A 14 18.05 -6.40 36.89
CA SER A 14 16.92 -6.67 36.01
C SER A 14 17.06 -5.80 34.76
N GLU A 15 17.40 -6.40 33.63
CA GLU A 15 17.23 -5.78 32.32
C GLU A 15 15.74 -5.80 31.97
N ASN A 16 15.02 -4.78 32.44
CA ASN A 16 13.75 -4.40 31.82
C ASN A 16 14.10 -3.52 30.62
N ASP A 17 13.84 -4.05 29.44
CA ASP A 17 13.86 -3.35 28.16
C ASP A 17 13.08 -2.04 28.23
N ALA A 18 13.82 -0.94 28.38
CA ALA A 18 13.33 0.39 28.10
C ALA A 18 13.35 0.59 26.57
N LEU A 19 12.33 0.10 25.88
CA LEU A 19 11.94 0.66 24.59
C LEU A 19 11.56 2.12 24.85
N SER A 20 12.51 3.02 24.64
CA SER A 20 12.33 4.46 24.84
C SER A 20 11.18 4.94 23.96
N GLN A 21 10.08 5.35 24.60
CA GLN A 21 9.03 6.13 23.97
C GLN A 21 9.66 7.45 23.51
N ARG A 22 9.97 7.54 22.22
CA ARG A 22 10.25 8.84 21.61
C ARG A 22 8.89 9.52 21.43
N GLU A 23 8.53 10.42 22.34
CA GLU A 23 7.41 11.33 22.14
C GLU A 23 7.60 12.01 20.78
N LEU A 24 6.74 11.67 19.83
CA LEU A 24 6.69 12.34 18.53
C LEU A 24 6.09 13.73 18.77
N PRO A 25 6.59 14.79 18.11
CA PRO A 25 6.01 16.13 18.27
C PRO A 25 4.51 16.11 18.01
N GLU A 26 3.73 16.86 18.80
CA GLU A 26 2.31 17.04 18.52
C GLU A 26 2.11 17.62 17.12
N THR A 27 1.12 17.11 16.38
CA THR A 27 0.79 17.58 15.02
C THR A 27 0.18 19.01 14.98
N GLY A 28 -0.02 19.64 16.15
CA GLY A 28 -0.94 20.74 16.42
C GLY A 28 -0.81 22.02 15.57
N ASP A 29 0.37 22.32 15.03
CA ASP A 29 0.62 23.60 14.33
C ASP A 29 0.88 23.47 12.82
N VAL A 30 0.93 22.25 12.28
CA VAL A 30 1.16 22.08 10.83
C VAL A 30 -0.11 22.47 10.07
N VAL A 31 0.05 23.27 9.02
CA VAL A 31 -0.97 23.51 7.99
C VAL A 31 -0.43 22.91 6.70
N LEU A 32 -1.25 22.11 6.02
CA LEU A 32 -0.87 21.48 4.74
C LEU A 32 -1.31 22.32 3.56
N ALA A 33 -0.56 22.23 2.48
CA ALA A 33 -0.91 22.71 1.16
C ALA A 33 -0.59 21.67 0.09
N LEU A 34 -1.13 21.87 -1.10
CA LEU A 34 -0.86 21.06 -2.28
C LEU A 34 0.10 21.81 -3.21
N ASP A 35 1.12 21.09 -3.67
CA ASP A 35 2.03 21.54 -4.73
C ASP A 35 1.83 20.67 -5.96
N THR A 36 1.45 21.27 -7.09
CA THR A 36 1.18 20.52 -8.32
C THR A 36 2.49 20.07 -8.96
N VAL A 37 2.67 18.75 -9.05
CA VAL A 37 3.88 18.12 -9.62
C VAL A 37 3.67 17.76 -11.08
N ALA A 38 2.47 17.32 -11.43
CA ALA A 38 2.07 17.00 -12.79
C ALA A 38 0.57 17.27 -12.97
N SER A 39 0.18 17.57 -14.20
CA SER A 39 -1.20 17.84 -14.61
C SER A 39 -1.43 17.32 -16.03
N GLY A 40 -2.70 17.16 -16.44
CA GLY A 40 -3.05 16.68 -17.77
C GLY A 40 -2.78 15.19 -17.99
N LEU A 41 -2.66 14.43 -16.90
CA LEU A 41 -2.50 12.98 -16.94
C LEU A 41 -3.83 12.28 -17.19
N SER A 42 -3.78 11.08 -17.74
CA SER A 42 -4.93 10.21 -18.01
C SER A 42 -5.03 9.14 -16.92
N SER A 43 -5.97 9.30 -15.99
CA SER A 43 -6.22 8.37 -14.88
C SER A 43 -4.93 7.91 -14.17
N PRO A 44 -4.20 8.83 -13.49
CA PRO A 44 -2.97 8.47 -12.79
C PRO A 44 -3.31 7.63 -11.55
N LEU A 45 -2.85 6.38 -11.51
CA LEU A 45 -3.21 5.39 -10.50
C LEU A 45 -2.11 5.11 -9.48
N TYR A 46 -0.84 5.38 -9.74
CA TYR A 46 0.19 5.16 -8.72
C TYR A 46 1.41 6.03 -8.95
N LEU A 47 2.10 6.42 -7.88
CA LEU A 47 3.39 7.10 -7.95
C LEU A 47 4.38 6.42 -7.00
N THR A 48 5.58 6.17 -7.50
CA THR A 48 6.69 5.68 -6.65
C THR A 48 8.05 6.08 -7.22
N ALA A 49 9.12 5.78 -6.50
CA ALA A 49 10.49 5.93 -6.95
C ALA A 49 11.35 4.74 -6.50
N PRO A 50 12.36 4.33 -7.28
CA PRO A 50 13.40 3.45 -6.79
C PRO A 50 14.17 4.08 -5.62
N ALA A 51 14.68 3.26 -4.71
CA ALA A 51 15.49 3.73 -3.59
C ALA A 51 16.68 4.59 -4.07
N GLY A 52 16.80 5.81 -3.53
CA GLY A 52 17.85 6.76 -3.90
C GLY A 52 17.70 7.44 -5.27
N ASP A 53 16.63 7.19 -6.02
CA ASP A 53 16.38 7.85 -7.30
C ASP A 53 15.54 9.12 -7.11
N ALA A 54 16.00 10.25 -7.65
CA ALA A 54 15.28 11.52 -7.55
C ALA A 54 14.08 11.62 -8.51
N ARG A 55 13.97 10.71 -9.48
CA ARG A 55 12.85 10.64 -10.41
C ARG A 55 11.62 10.03 -9.74
N GLN A 56 10.44 10.50 -10.11
CA GLN A 56 9.18 9.85 -9.78
C GLN A 56 8.63 9.13 -11.01
N PHE A 57 7.98 8.00 -10.80
CA PHE A 57 7.36 7.20 -11.84
C PHE A 57 5.86 7.18 -11.60
N ILE A 58 5.09 7.69 -12.58
CA ILE A 58 3.63 7.76 -12.50
C ILE A 58 3.04 6.69 -13.38
N VAL A 59 2.18 5.86 -12.82
CA VAL A 59 1.40 4.86 -13.53
C VAL A 59 0.10 5.49 -13.99
N GLU A 60 -0.19 5.39 -15.28
CA GLU A 60 -1.50 5.71 -15.86
C GLU A 60 -2.25 4.42 -16.20
N GLN A 61 -3.55 4.39 -15.90
CA GLN A 61 -4.41 3.21 -16.06
C GLN A 61 -4.35 2.60 -17.47
N GLY A 62 -4.17 3.45 -18.50
CA GLY A 62 -4.09 3.05 -19.90
C GLY A 62 -2.80 2.30 -20.30
N GLY A 63 -1.90 2.00 -19.37
CA GLY A 63 -0.74 1.13 -19.64
C GLY A 63 0.59 1.85 -19.76
N ARG A 64 0.64 3.14 -19.41
CA ARG A 64 1.87 3.95 -19.47
C ARG A 64 2.47 4.13 -18.09
N ILE A 65 3.79 4.06 -18.02
CA ILE A 65 4.58 4.55 -16.88
C ILE A 65 5.30 5.80 -17.37
N LEU A 66 5.03 6.95 -16.76
CA LEU A 66 5.65 8.22 -17.06
C LEU A 66 6.79 8.50 -16.07
N VAL A 67 7.76 9.31 -16.48
CA VAL A 67 8.86 9.77 -15.62
C VAL A 67 8.67 11.26 -15.33
N VAL A 68 8.74 11.64 -14.07
CA VAL A 68 8.97 13.02 -13.66
C VAL A 68 10.44 13.18 -13.31
N GLU A 69 11.11 14.11 -13.97
CA GLU A 69 12.51 14.45 -13.73
C GLU A 69 12.66 15.97 -13.80
N ASN A 70 13.38 16.55 -12.82
CA ASN A 70 13.58 18.01 -12.72
C ASN A 70 12.27 18.82 -12.73
N GLY A 71 11.20 18.28 -12.12
CA GLY A 71 9.91 18.95 -12.01
C GLY A 71 9.09 18.97 -13.30
N SER A 72 9.42 18.14 -14.29
CA SER A 72 8.66 18.02 -15.54
C SER A 72 8.40 16.56 -15.88
N VAL A 73 7.21 16.28 -16.44
CA VAL A 73 6.89 14.98 -17.01
C VAL A 73 7.61 14.84 -18.35
N LEU A 74 8.39 13.77 -18.53
CA LEU A 74 9.06 13.49 -19.79
C LEU A 74 8.04 13.08 -20.87
N SER A 75 8.27 13.50 -22.11
CA SER A 75 7.34 13.26 -23.24
C SER A 75 7.24 11.79 -23.62
N THR A 76 8.32 11.03 -23.46
CA THR A 76 8.37 9.59 -23.77
C THR A 76 8.11 8.81 -22.49
N PRO A 77 7.15 7.87 -22.47
CA PRO A 77 6.93 7.03 -21.30
C PRO A 77 8.14 6.14 -21.04
N PHE A 78 8.38 5.83 -19.76
CA PHE A 78 9.32 4.81 -19.32
C PHE A 78 8.96 3.44 -19.89
N LEU A 79 7.68 3.09 -19.86
CA LEU A 79 7.14 1.85 -20.40
C LEU A 79 5.73 2.13 -20.95
N ASP A 80 5.39 1.54 -22.08
CA ASP A 80 4.04 1.51 -22.63
C ASP A 80 3.67 0.06 -22.95
N ILE A 81 2.64 -0.45 -22.26
CA ILE A 81 2.06 -1.78 -22.47
C ILE A 81 0.58 -1.70 -22.84
N GLY A 82 0.09 -0.55 -23.33
CA GLY A 82 -1.33 -0.35 -23.63
C GLY A 82 -1.94 -1.40 -24.57
N SER A 83 -1.13 -1.98 -25.46
CA SER A 83 -1.56 -3.06 -26.36
C SER A 83 -1.79 -4.43 -25.67
N LYS A 84 -1.32 -4.61 -24.43
CA LYS A 84 -1.41 -5.86 -23.67
C LYS A 84 -2.55 -5.88 -22.65
N ILE A 85 -3.27 -4.77 -22.46
CA ILE A 85 -4.15 -4.59 -21.31
C ILE A 85 -5.61 -4.31 -21.69
N THR A 86 -6.51 -4.65 -20.80
CA THR A 86 -7.85 -4.04 -20.76
C THR A 86 -7.89 -3.00 -19.64
N SER A 87 -8.48 -1.83 -19.90
CA SER A 87 -8.52 -0.72 -18.95
C SER A 87 -9.94 -0.22 -18.72
N GLY A 88 -10.16 0.41 -17.56
CA GLY A 88 -11.43 1.02 -17.15
C GLY A 88 -12.04 0.33 -15.94
N GLY A 89 -12.79 1.10 -15.14
CA GLY A 89 -13.18 0.66 -13.80
C GLY A 89 -11.92 0.39 -12.96
N GLU A 90 -11.80 -0.81 -12.44
CA GLU A 90 -10.64 -1.26 -11.64
C GLU A 90 -9.57 -2.00 -12.47
N ARG A 91 -9.75 -2.09 -13.79
CA ARG A 91 -8.81 -2.73 -14.71
C ARG A 91 -7.85 -1.72 -15.32
N GLY A 92 -6.66 -2.19 -15.66
CA GLY A 92 -5.64 -1.40 -16.37
C GLY A 92 -4.25 -1.77 -15.90
N LEU A 93 -3.28 -0.87 -16.10
CA LEU A 93 -2.01 -0.90 -15.37
C LEU A 93 -2.22 -0.22 -14.01
N LEU A 94 -2.02 -0.97 -12.92
CA LEU A 94 -2.47 -0.57 -11.59
C LEU A 94 -1.33 -0.13 -10.68
N SER A 95 -0.14 -0.70 -10.83
CA SER A 95 1.04 -0.29 -10.06
C SER A 95 2.37 -0.75 -10.68
N VAL A 96 3.45 -0.20 -10.12
CA VAL A 96 4.84 -0.61 -10.40
C VAL A 96 5.62 -0.72 -9.10
N ALA A 97 6.46 -1.75 -8.97
CA ALA A 97 7.40 -1.92 -7.87
C ALA A 97 8.83 -2.04 -8.39
N PHE A 98 9.72 -1.18 -7.93
CA PHE A 98 11.15 -1.31 -8.24
C PHE A 98 11.80 -2.33 -7.30
N HIS A 99 12.62 -3.22 -7.85
CA HIS A 99 13.38 -4.16 -7.04
C HIS A 99 14.24 -3.41 -6.00
N PRO A 100 14.42 -3.91 -4.76
CA PRO A 100 15.28 -3.26 -3.76
C PRO A 100 16.72 -3.02 -4.23
N ARG A 101 17.16 -3.84 -5.20
CA ARG A 101 18.46 -3.77 -5.88
C ARG A 101 18.41 -3.11 -7.26
N TYR A 102 17.37 -2.32 -7.57
CA TYR A 102 17.13 -1.72 -8.90
C TYR A 102 18.35 -0.99 -9.48
N ALA A 103 19.10 -0.25 -8.67
CA ALA A 103 20.32 0.44 -9.12
C ALA A 103 21.38 -0.50 -9.70
N SER A 104 21.36 -1.78 -9.32
CA SER A 104 22.32 -2.80 -9.77
C SER A 104 21.75 -3.74 -10.82
N ASN A 105 20.50 -4.18 -10.67
CA ASN A 105 19.90 -5.19 -11.56
C ASN A 105 18.96 -4.59 -12.63
N GLY A 106 18.44 -3.38 -12.40
CA GLY A 106 17.50 -2.71 -13.28
C GLY A 106 16.09 -3.29 -13.30
N PHE A 107 15.74 -4.19 -12.37
CA PHE A 107 14.45 -4.90 -12.39
C PHE A 107 13.32 -4.13 -11.72
N PHE A 108 12.16 -4.17 -12.33
CA PHE A 108 10.91 -3.66 -11.78
C PHE A 108 9.74 -4.56 -12.18
N TYR A 109 8.62 -4.44 -11.47
CA TYR A 109 7.49 -5.35 -11.57
C TYR A 109 6.23 -4.52 -11.77
N VAL A 110 5.38 -4.92 -12.71
CA VAL A 110 4.10 -4.27 -12.99
C VAL A 110 2.96 -5.21 -12.67
N ASN A 111 1.86 -4.67 -12.16
CA ASN A 111 0.60 -5.39 -12.01
C ASN A 111 -0.44 -4.75 -12.94
N TYR A 112 -1.02 -5.56 -13.82
CA TYR A 112 -2.02 -5.10 -14.77
C TYR A 112 -3.07 -6.16 -15.08
N THR A 113 -4.19 -5.72 -15.65
CA THR A 113 -5.24 -6.58 -16.19
C THR A 113 -5.01 -6.83 -17.68
N ASP A 114 -4.89 -8.09 -18.10
CA ASP A 114 -4.63 -8.42 -19.49
C ASP A 114 -5.88 -8.36 -20.39
N LEU A 115 -5.73 -8.73 -21.66
CA LEU A 115 -6.83 -8.72 -22.64
C LEU A 115 -7.95 -9.71 -22.33
N SER A 116 -7.68 -10.74 -21.53
CA SER A 116 -8.68 -11.70 -21.06
C SER A 116 -9.37 -11.25 -19.77
N GLY A 117 -8.91 -10.15 -19.16
CA GLY A 117 -9.44 -9.66 -17.89
C GLY A 117 -8.69 -10.21 -16.67
N ASP A 118 -7.65 -11.03 -16.86
CA ASP A 118 -6.91 -11.66 -15.78
C ASP A 118 -5.81 -10.73 -15.24
N THR A 119 -5.50 -10.87 -13.95
CA THR A 119 -4.38 -10.14 -13.35
C THR A 119 -3.06 -10.81 -13.75
N ARG A 120 -2.11 -10.01 -14.23
CA ARG A 120 -0.73 -10.41 -14.48
C ARG A 120 0.23 -9.56 -13.67
N VAL A 121 1.18 -10.23 -13.03
CA VAL A 121 2.39 -9.58 -12.53
C VAL A 121 3.57 -9.99 -13.40
N GLU A 122 4.23 -9.00 -13.99
CA GLU A 122 5.38 -9.22 -14.86
C GLU A 122 6.58 -8.41 -14.39
N ARG A 123 7.77 -9.01 -14.50
CA ARG A 123 9.04 -8.32 -14.32
C ARG A 123 9.53 -7.78 -15.65
N TYR A 124 10.03 -6.56 -15.64
CA TYR A 124 10.75 -5.90 -16.73
C TYR A 124 12.12 -5.43 -16.25
N ARG A 125 12.96 -5.01 -17.19
CA ARG A 125 14.26 -4.39 -16.95
C ARG A 125 14.36 -3.01 -17.59
N VAL A 126 15.02 -2.09 -16.91
CA VAL A 126 15.46 -0.83 -17.54
C VAL A 126 16.39 -1.11 -18.72
N SER A 127 16.28 -0.30 -19.77
CA SER A 127 17.17 -0.36 -20.94
C SER A 127 18.54 0.30 -20.62
N GLY A 128 19.39 0.43 -21.64
CA GLY A 128 20.61 1.26 -21.52
C GLY A 128 20.32 2.75 -21.27
N ASN A 129 19.11 3.22 -21.57
CA ASN A 129 18.62 4.53 -21.18
C ASN A 129 17.87 4.41 -19.84
N ARG A 130 18.33 5.11 -18.80
CA ARG A 130 17.68 5.08 -17.47
C ARG A 130 16.20 5.48 -17.51
N ASN A 131 15.81 6.34 -18.46
CA ASN A 131 14.44 6.84 -18.63
C ASN A 131 13.58 5.96 -19.55
N ALA A 132 14.03 4.77 -19.94
CA ALA A 132 13.25 3.83 -20.75
C ALA A 132 13.44 2.37 -20.29
N ALA A 133 12.37 1.60 -20.21
CA ALA A 133 12.38 0.15 -20.05
C ALA A 133 12.70 -0.55 -21.37
N ASP A 134 13.24 -1.77 -21.28
CA ASP A 134 13.28 -2.69 -22.41
C ASP A 134 11.93 -3.43 -22.49
N PRO A 135 11.06 -3.15 -23.48
CA PRO A 135 9.75 -3.79 -23.59
C PRO A 135 9.83 -5.29 -23.90
N THR A 136 10.97 -5.77 -24.41
CA THR A 136 11.20 -7.19 -24.73
C THR A 136 11.67 -8.01 -23.53
N SER A 137 12.01 -7.35 -22.41
CA SER A 137 12.52 -7.98 -21.19
C SER A 137 11.45 -8.60 -20.28
N ALA A 138 10.17 -8.56 -20.71
CA ALA A 138 9.04 -9.02 -19.94
C ALA A 138 9.20 -10.49 -19.52
N LYS A 139 9.03 -10.77 -18.22
CA LYS A 139 8.97 -12.11 -17.65
C LYS A 139 7.72 -12.24 -16.78
N LEU A 140 6.86 -13.19 -17.11
CA LEU A 140 5.69 -13.50 -16.29
C LEU A 140 6.13 -14.02 -14.92
N ILE A 141 5.61 -13.40 -13.85
CA ILE A 141 5.83 -13.84 -12.47
C ILE A 141 4.64 -14.68 -12.01
N ILE A 142 3.43 -14.14 -12.10
CA ILE A 142 2.21 -14.86 -11.75
C ILE A 142 1.02 -14.34 -12.57
N THR A 143 0.08 -15.23 -12.85
CA THR A 143 -1.21 -14.93 -13.47
C THR A 143 -2.32 -15.40 -12.53
N ILE A 144 -3.35 -14.58 -12.36
CA ILE A 144 -4.48 -14.87 -11.47
C ILE A 144 -5.75 -14.59 -12.24
N SER A 145 -6.57 -15.63 -12.43
CA SER A 145 -7.82 -15.48 -13.16
C SER A 145 -8.83 -14.64 -12.38
N GLN A 146 -9.48 -13.72 -13.08
CA GLN A 146 -10.44 -12.80 -12.49
C GLN A 146 -11.86 -13.15 -12.94
N PRO A 147 -12.77 -13.52 -12.03
CA PRO A 147 -14.12 -13.88 -12.43
C PRO A 147 -14.99 -12.68 -12.82
N PHE A 148 -14.68 -11.48 -12.32
CA PHE A 148 -15.39 -10.25 -12.63
C PHE A 148 -14.43 -9.09 -12.94
N SER A 149 -14.96 -7.98 -13.47
CA SER A 149 -14.17 -6.82 -13.89
C SER A 149 -13.80 -5.85 -12.75
N ASN A 150 -14.09 -6.21 -11.50
CA ASN A 150 -13.86 -5.40 -10.31
C ASN A 150 -13.25 -6.23 -9.18
N HIS A 151 -12.83 -5.56 -8.13
CA HIS A 151 -12.02 -6.08 -7.03
C HIS A 151 -10.73 -6.74 -7.49
N ASN A 152 -10.04 -6.08 -8.42
CA ASN A 152 -8.79 -6.59 -8.97
C ASN A 152 -7.59 -6.36 -8.04
N GLY A 153 -7.76 -5.58 -6.96
CA GLY A 153 -6.67 -5.14 -6.10
C GLY A 153 -5.69 -4.26 -6.90
N GLY A 154 -4.45 -4.70 -7.02
CA GLY A 154 -3.55 -4.20 -8.07
C GLY A 154 -2.28 -3.53 -7.58
N LEU A 155 -2.09 -3.34 -6.28
CA LEU A 155 -0.81 -2.87 -5.75
C LEU A 155 0.19 -4.02 -5.65
N VAL A 156 1.38 -3.82 -6.21
CA VAL A 156 2.59 -4.60 -5.91
C VAL A 156 3.62 -3.71 -5.26
N MET A 157 4.32 -4.23 -4.25
CA MET A 157 5.44 -3.54 -3.62
C MET A 157 6.38 -4.50 -2.93
N PHE A 158 7.62 -4.07 -2.67
CA PHE A 158 8.55 -4.83 -1.86
C PHE A 158 8.41 -4.49 -0.38
N GLY A 159 8.26 -5.55 0.43
CA GLY A 159 8.27 -5.45 1.88
C GLY A 159 9.68 -5.17 2.44
N PRO A 160 9.78 -4.87 3.75
CA PRO A 160 11.07 -4.66 4.41
C PRO A 160 11.96 -5.91 4.44
N ASP A 161 11.37 -7.08 4.23
CA ASP A 161 12.03 -8.39 4.13
C ASP A 161 12.58 -8.70 2.73
N GLY A 162 12.42 -7.78 1.76
CA GLY A 162 12.85 -7.97 0.38
C GLY A 162 11.95 -8.85 -0.47
N MET A 163 10.80 -9.29 0.04
CA MET A 163 9.83 -10.09 -0.71
C MET A 163 8.88 -9.20 -1.51
N LEU A 164 8.37 -9.74 -2.62
CA LEU A 164 7.35 -9.07 -3.43
C LEU A 164 5.97 -9.39 -2.85
N TYR A 165 5.24 -8.35 -2.45
CA TYR A 165 3.86 -8.44 -1.97
C TYR A 165 2.88 -8.03 -3.06
N ILE A 166 1.76 -8.73 -3.14
CA ILE A 166 0.70 -8.51 -4.14
C ILE A 166 -0.64 -8.45 -3.41
N GLY A 167 -1.34 -7.32 -3.53
CA GLY A 167 -2.69 -7.16 -3.00
C GLY A 167 -3.75 -7.59 -4.01
N MET A 168 -4.60 -8.54 -3.62
CA MET A 168 -5.64 -9.11 -4.47
C MET A 168 -7.01 -9.00 -3.80
N GLY A 169 -7.97 -8.37 -4.49
CA GLY A 169 -9.37 -8.44 -4.09
C GLY A 169 -9.96 -9.83 -4.32
N ASP A 170 -11.18 -10.05 -3.84
CA ASP A 170 -11.93 -11.31 -3.91
C ASP A 170 -12.33 -11.72 -5.34
N GLY A 171 -12.05 -10.86 -6.33
CA GLY A 171 -12.33 -11.09 -7.73
C GLY A 171 -13.66 -10.54 -8.21
N GLY A 172 -14.41 -9.85 -7.33
CA GLY A 172 -15.48 -8.94 -7.73
C GLY A 172 -16.89 -9.44 -7.45
N SER A 173 -17.85 -8.73 -8.04
CA SER A 173 -19.27 -8.77 -7.66
C SER A 173 -19.51 -8.33 -6.20
N GLY A 174 -20.78 -8.29 -5.81
CA GLY A 174 -21.18 -7.95 -4.44
C GLY A 174 -21.19 -9.18 -3.54
N GLY A 175 -20.61 -9.07 -2.35
CA GLY A 175 -20.73 -10.07 -1.29
C GLY A 175 -19.92 -11.35 -1.45
N ASP A 176 -18.87 -11.34 -2.29
CA ASP A 176 -17.98 -12.49 -2.53
C ASP A 176 -18.72 -13.79 -2.89
N PRO A 177 -19.43 -13.84 -4.04
CA PRO A 177 -20.24 -14.98 -4.42
C PRO A 177 -19.42 -16.27 -4.66
N GLN A 178 -18.10 -16.17 -4.79
CA GLN A 178 -17.20 -17.33 -4.94
C GLN A 178 -16.52 -17.73 -3.63
N GLY A 179 -16.78 -17.01 -2.54
CA GLY A 179 -16.22 -17.27 -1.22
C GLY A 179 -14.69 -17.16 -1.18
N HIS A 180 -14.10 -16.34 -2.05
CA HIS A 180 -12.67 -16.22 -2.19
C HIS A 180 -11.98 -15.61 -0.98
N GLY A 181 -12.60 -14.65 -0.29
CA GLY A 181 -12.01 -14.00 0.89
C GLY A 181 -11.51 -15.01 1.92
N GLN A 182 -12.37 -15.97 2.28
CA GLN A 182 -12.06 -17.03 3.25
C GLN A 182 -11.45 -18.30 2.64
N ASN A 183 -11.63 -18.53 1.34
CA ASN A 183 -11.07 -19.71 0.68
C ASN A 183 -9.53 -19.59 0.53
N ARG A 184 -8.81 -20.39 1.31
CA ARG A 184 -7.33 -20.47 1.29
C ARG A 184 -6.77 -21.21 0.08
N GLN A 185 -7.61 -21.83 -0.75
CA GLN A 185 -7.20 -22.46 -2.02
C GLN A 185 -7.21 -21.48 -3.19
N SER A 186 -7.78 -20.28 -3.01
CA SER A 186 -7.76 -19.18 -3.97
C SER A 186 -6.64 -18.18 -3.68
N LEU A 187 -6.14 -17.54 -4.74
CA LEU A 187 -5.21 -16.40 -4.65
C LEU A 187 -5.94 -15.05 -4.56
N LEU A 188 -7.27 -15.04 -4.72
CA LEU A 188 -8.13 -13.86 -4.61
C LEU A 188 -8.56 -13.63 -3.16
N GLY A 189 -8.72 -12.37 -2.77
CA GLY A 189 -9.06 -11.93 -1.41
C GLY A 189 -7.90 -12.15 -0.44
N LYS A 190 -6.67 -11.82 -0.89
CA LYS A 190 -5.40 -12.14 -0.22
C LYS A 190 -4.41 -10.98 -0.30
N ILE A 191 -3.47 -10.99 0.65
CA ILE A 191 -2.12 -10.46 0.42
C ILE A 191 -1.23 -11.67 0.12
N LEU A 192 -0.56 -11.66 -1.03
CA LEU A 192 0.40 -12.67 -1.43
C LEU A 192 1.82 -12.20 -1.14
N ARG A 193 2.76 -13.13 -0.92
CA ARG A 193 4.18 -12.85 -0.66
C ARG A 193 5.08 -13.85 -1.37
N LEU A 194 5.91 -13.37 -2.29
CA LEU A 194 6.76 -14.17 -3.17
C LEU A 194 8.23 -13.78 -3.03
N ASN A 195 9.14 -14.76 -3.14
CA ASN A 195 10.56 -14.50 -3.33
C ASN A 195 10.89 -14.53 -4.83
N VAL A 196 11.17 -13.36 -5.40
CA VAL A 196 11.48 -13.19 -6.84
C VAL A 196 12.98 -13.15 -7.14
N ASP A 197 13.82 -13.24 -6.10
CA ASP A 197 15.27 -13.33 -6.20
C ASP A 197 15.75 -14.80 -6.35
N LEU A 198 14.91 -15.76 -5.95
CA LEU A 198 15.17 -17.19 -6.02
C LEU A 198 14.05 -17.93 -6.76
N GLY A 199 14.41 -18.96 -7.53
CA GLY A 199 13.47 -19.74 -8.34
C GLY A 199 13.20 -19.15 -9.73
N ASP A 200 12.48 -19.90 -10.56
CA ASP A 200 12.04 -19.48 -11.88
C ASP A 200 10.58 -19.90 -12.10
N PRO A 201 9.60 -18.96 -12.07
CA PRO A 201 9.75 -17.51 -12.00
C PRO A 201 9.93 -16.92 -10.59
N TYR A 202 9.63 -17.69 -9.53
CA TYR A 202 9.78 -17.30 -8.13
C TYR A 202 9.91 -18.55 -7.24
N SER A 203 10.16 -18.33 -5.95
CA SER A 203 10.08 -19.35 -4.90
C SER A 203 9.16 -18.87 -3.78
N ILE A 204 8.70 -19.82 -2.96
CA ILE A 204 7.89 -19.52 -1.78
C ILE A 204 8.84 -19.25 -0.60
N PRO A 205 8.72 -18.10 0.09
CA PRO A 205 9.44 -17.88 1.33
C PRO A 205 9.11 -18.98 2.36
N PRO A 206 10.12 -19.56 3.04
CA PRO A 206 9.92 -20.71 3.93
C PRO A 206 9.12 -20.37 5.19
N ASP A 207 9.00 -19.08 5.53
CA ASP A 207 8.21 -18.52 6.62
C ASP A 207 6.78 -18.14 6.18
N ASN A 208 6.37 -18.43 4.95
CA ASN A 208 4.97 -18.23 4.56
C ASN A 208 4.04 -19.19 5.35
N PRO A 209 2.88 -18.70 5.83
CA PRO A 209 1.99 -19.45 6.73
C PRO A 209 1.50 -20.81 6.21
N TYR A 210 1.41 -20.97 4.89
CA TYR A 210 0.81 -22.13 4.25
C TYR A 210 1.83 -22.99 3.47
N VAL A 211 3.13 -22.81 3.71
CA VAL A 211 4.19 -23.61 3.04
C VAL A 211 4.05 -25.12 3.32
N GLY A 212 3.56 -25.49 4.51
CA GLY A 212 3.34 -26.88 4.93
C GLY A 212 1.99 -27.46 4.53
N GLY A 213 1.15 -26.71 3.81
CA GLY A 213 -0.21 -27.11 3.41
C GLY A 213 -1.31 -26.32 4.11
N GLY A 214 -2.58 -26.69 3.84
CA GLY A 214 -3.77 -26.01 4.37
C GLY A 214 -4.21 -24.75 3.61
N GLY A 215 -3.45 -24.34 2.60
CA GLY A 215 -3.73 -23.20 1.73
C GLY A 215 -2.71 -23.11 0.59
N ARG A 216 -2.89 -22.13 -0.29
CA ARG A 216 -1.91 -21.79 -1.31
C ARG A 216 -0.65 -21.22 -0.65
N PRO A 217 0.55 -21.72 -0.98
CA PRO A 217 1.79 -21.33 -0.29
C PRO A 217 2.19 -19.87 -0.54
N GLU A 218 1.62 -19.21 -1.56
CA GLU A 218 1.82 -17.78 -1.84
C GLU A 218 1.13 -16.86 -0.83
N ILE A 219 0.15 -17.35 -0.07
CA ILE A 219 -0.69 -16.52 0.79
C ILE A 219 0.10 -16.07 2.02
N TRP A 220 0.18 -14.75 2.22
CA TRP A 220 0.64 -14.12 3.47
C TRP A 220 -0.52 -13.84 4.41
N ALA A 221 -1.64 -13.34 3.90
CA ALA A 221 -2.86 -13.06 4.66
C ALA A 221 -4.11 -13.26 3.81
N ASN A 222 -5.25 -13.52 4.45
CA ASN A 222 -6.54 -13.74 3.79
C ASN A 222 -7.67 -12.89 4.37
N GLY A 223 -8.85 -12.97 3.75
CA GLY A 223 -10.05 -12.26 4.20
C GLY A 223 -10.11 -10.82 3.73
N MET A 224 -9.56 -10.53 2.54
CA MET A 224 -9.67 -9.21 1.91
C MET A 224 -10.84 -9.15 0.93
N ARG A 225 -11.46 -7.98 0.80
CA ARG A 225 -12.48 -7.69 -0.23
C ARG A 225 -11.86 -7.09 -1.48
N ASN A 226 -11.29 -5.90 -1.35
CA ASN A 226 -10.57 -5.20 -2.39
C ASN A 226 -9.50 -4.28 -1.76
N PRO A 227 -8.32 -4.81 -1.42
CA PRO A 227 -7.25 -4.07 -0.77
C PRO A 227 -6.61 -3.11 -1.79
N TRP A 228 -7.24 -1.94 -1.99
CA TRP A 228 -6.87 -1.01 -3.05
C TRP A 228 -5.45 -0.49 -2.86
N ARG A 229 -5.10 -0.05 -1.64
CA ARG A 229 -3.72 0.28 -1.27
C ARG A 229 -3.33 -0.32 0.06
N PHE A 230 -2.10 -0.79 0.11
CA PHE A 230 -1.42 -1.17 1.33
C PHE A 230 -0.02 -0.55 1.33
N SER A 231 0.59 -0.39 2.50
CA SER A 231 1.94 0.16 2.60
C SER A 231 2.65 -0.34 3.85
N PHE A 232 3.97 -0.45 3.74
CA PHE A 232 4.84 -0.78 4.86
C PHE A 232 5.44 0.50 5.44
N ASP A 233 5.18 0.75 6.71
CA ASP A 233 5.97 1.68 7.48
C ASP A 233 7.27 0.99 7.92
N ARG A 234 8.34 1.16 7.14
CA ARG A 234 9.62 0.48 7.38
C ARG A 234 10.30 0.89 8.69
N VAL A 235 9.96 2.07 9.23
CA VAL A 235 10.51 2.54 10.51
C VAL A 235 9.64 2.06 11.67
N GLY A 236 8.32 2.13 11.53
CA GLY A 236 7.38 1.68 12.56
C GLY A 236 7.21 0.16 12.63
N GLY A 237 7.53 -0.57 11.56
CA GLY A 237 7.37 -2.03 11.49
C GLY A 237 5.93 -2.49 11.27
N PHE A 238 5.09 -1.67 10.63
CA PHE A 238 3.68 -1.96 10.41
C PHE A 238 3.33 -2.11 8.92
N LEU A 239 2.40 -3.02 8.64
CA LEU A 239 1.67 -3.12 7.38
C LEU A 239 0.30 -2.46 7.57
N TYR A 240 0.02 -1.44 6.77
CA TYR A 240 -1.30 -0.82 6.67
C TYR A 240 -2.02 -1.35 5.44
N VAL A 241 -3.29 -1.73 5.55
CA VAL A 241 -4.11 -2.19 4.44
C VAL A 241 -5.43 -1.43 4.47
N ALA A 242 -5.71 -0.66 3.43
CA ALA A 242 -7.02 -0.07 3.22
C ALA A 242 -7.83 -1.01 2.32
N ASP A 243 -8.90 -1.56 2.88
CA ASP A 243 -9.76 -2.54 2.21
C ASP A 243 -11.13 -1.93 1.94
N VAL A 244 -11.53 -1.90 0.66
CA VAL A 244 -12.76 -1.22 0.25
C VAL A 244 -13.96 -2.05 0.68
N GLY A 245 -14.87 -1.42 1.42
CA GLY A 245 -16.08 -2.02 1.95
C GLY A 245 -17.13 -2.37 0.89
N GLN A 246 -18.11 -3.19 1.26
CA GLN A 246 -19.20 -3.59 0.37
C GLN A 246 -20.29 -2.53 0.28
N ASN A 247 -20.96 -2.23 1.40
CA ASN A 247 -22.16 -1.40 1.44
C ASN A 247 -22.20 -0.45 2.63
N GLN A 248 -21.55 -0.76 3.75
CA GLN A 248 -21.77 -0.05 5.01
C GLN A 248 -20.50 0.60 5.56
N TRP A 249 -19.36 -0.08 5.50
CA TRP A 249 -18.16 0.33 6.23
C TRP A 249 -16.92 0.23 5.36
N GLU A 250 -16.18 1.33 5.30
CA GLU A 250 -14.81 1.35 4.82
C GLU A 250 -13.84 1.11 5.96
N GLU A 251 -12.71 0.46 5.71
CA GLU A 251 -11.78 0.06 6.77
C GLU A 251 -10.30 0.25 6.42
N ILE A 252 -9.52 0.53 7.47
CA ILE A 252 -8.06 0.49 7.45
C ILE A 252 -7.61 -0.42 8.58
N ASN A 253 -6.83 -1.42 8.21
CA ASN A 253 -6.18 -2.34 9.13
C ASN A 253 -4.70 -1.97 9.27
N ALA A 254 -4.14 -2.13 10.47
CA ALA A 254 -2.71 -1.94 10.70
C ALA A 254 -2.19 -2.99 11.68
N VAL A 255 -1.21 -3.76 11.24
CA VAL A 255 -0.62 -4.87 12.02
C VAL A 255 0.89 -4.88 11.88
N ALA A 256 1.60 -5.55 12.78
CA ALA A 256 3.04 -5.72 12.62
C ALA A 256 3.34 -6.39 11.26
N SER A 257 4.30 -5.85 10.50
CA SER A 257 4.54 -6.29 9.12
C SER A 257 4.95 -7.75 9.00
N GLN A 258 5.52 -8.31 10.06
CA GLN A 258 5.96 -9.71 10.16
C GLN A 258 4.83 -10.68 10.58
N SER A 259 3.64 -10.18 10.90
CA SER A 259 2.50 -11.01 11.31
C SER A 259 1.79 -11.61 10.08
N GLY A 260 2.33 -12.72 9.58
CA GLY A 260 1.68 -13.54 8.55
C GLY A 260 0.57 -14.43 9.11
N GLY A 261 -0.28 -14.94 8.23
CA GLY A 261 -1.34 -15.91 8.54
C GLY A 261 -2.63 -15.29 9.06
N LEU A 262 -2.71 -13.96 9.03
CA LEU A 262 -3.84 -13.20 9.55
C LEU A 262 -5.07 -13.30 8.62
N ASN A 263 -6.25 -13.25 9.24
CA ASN A 263 -7.54 -13.23 8.56
C ASN A 263 -8.25 -11.90 8.82
N TYR A 264 -8.48 -11.12 7.77
CA TYR A 264 -9.11 -9.79 7.82
C TYR A 264 -10.65 -9.85 7.76
N GLY A 265 -11.21 -11.05 7.68
CA GLY A 265 -12.61 -11.28 7.99
C GLY A 265 -13.57 -11.21 6.82
N TRP A 266 -13.22 -10.65 5.66
CA TRP A 266 -14.15 -10.64 4.52
C TRP A 266 -14.43 -12.06 3.99
N ASN A 267 -15.68 -12.51 3.77
CA ASN A 267 -16.95 -11.78 3.89
C ASN A 267 -17.77 -12.12 5.15
N ILE A 268 -17.14 -12.61 6.22
CA ILE A 268 -17.76 -12.81 7.54
C ILE A 268 -18.11 -11.44 8.18
N ALA A 269 -17.19 -10.47 8.03
CA ALA A 269 -17.33 -9.13 8.56
C ALA A 269 -17.06 -8.06 7.48
N GLU A 270 -17.65 -6.88 7.67
CA GLU A 270 -17.37 -5.64 6.96
C GLU A 270 -17.07 -4.57 8.03
N GLY A 271 -15.82 -4.14 8.15
CA GLY A 271 -15.36 -3.39 9.31
C GLY A 271 -15.48 -4.22 10.60
N ASN A 272 -15.96 -3.58 11.66
CA ASN A 272 -16.23 -4.22 12.92
C ASN A 272 -17.57 -4.97 12.99
N HIS A 273 -18.30 -5.09 11.88
CA HIS A 273 -19.70 -5.51 11.86
C HIS A 273 -19.87 -6.81 11.08
N CYS A 274 -20.83 -7.63 11.49
CA CYS A 274 -21.17 -8.83 10.73
C CYS A 274 -21.74 -8.46 9.36
N TYR A 275 -21.25 -9.12 8.31
CA TYR A 275 -21.76 -8.91 6.97
C TYR A 275 -22.91 -9.88 6.67
N ALA A 276 -23.98 -9.38 6.05
CA ALA A 276 -25.18 -10.12 5.65
C ALA A 276 -25.85 -10.99 6.74
N SER A 277 -25.53 -10.75 8.01
CA SER A 277 -26.06 -11.46 9.18
C SER A 277 -26.13 -10.53 10.38
N SER A 278 -27.07 -10.80 11.30
CA SER A 278 -27.14 -10.09 12.59
C SER A 278 -26.10 -10.57 13.60
N ALA A 279 -25.53 -11.76 13.39
CA ALA A 279 -24.49 -12.34 14.23
C ALA A 279 -23.54 -13.22 13.40
N CYS A 280 -22.26 -13.20 13.79
CA CYS A 280 -21.18 -13.91 13.13
C CYS A 280 -20.06 -14.14 14.15
N ASP A 281 -19.17 -15.10 13.87
CA ASP A 281 -17.99 -15.32 14.69
C ASP A 281 -16.87 -14.37 14.27
N LEU A 282 -16.51 -13.47 15.18
CA LEU A 282 -15.42 -12.51 14.97
C LEU A 282 -14.11 -12.95 15.61
N SER A 283 -14.09 -14.13 16.24
CA SER A 283 -12.90 -14.64 16.92
C SER A 283 -11.77 -14.92 15.92
N GLY A 284 -10.56 -14.48 16.27
CA GLY A 284 -9.37 -14.66 15.43
C GLY A 284 -9.32 -13.79 14.17
N LEU A 285 -10.28 -12.89 13.96
CA LEU A 285 -10.23 -11.90 12.87
C LEU A 285 -9.41 -10.68 13.29
N VAL A 286 -8.64 -10.13 12.34
CA VAL A 286 -8.06 -8.81 12.47
C VAL A 286 -9.18 -7.80 12.49
N ARG A 287 -9.12 -6.85 13.43
CA ARG A 287 -10.07 -5.76 13.55
C ARG A 287 -9.43 -4.50 12.98
N PRO A 288 -10.18 -3.69 12.24
CA PRO A 288 -9.62 -2.48 11.66
C PRO A 288 -9.27 -1.49 12.77
N VAL A 289 -8.15 -0.79 12.58
CA VAL A 289 -7.74 0.28 13.49
C VAL A 289 -8.54 1.55 13.26
N LEU A 290 -9.18 1.66 12.09
CA LEU A 290 -10.07 2.74 11.70
C LEU A 290 -11.15 2.22 10.76
N GLU A 291 -12.40 2.62 11.00
CA GLU A 291 -13.52 2.40 10.08
C GLU A 291 -14.36 3.67 9.95
N TYR A 292 -15.08 3.82 8.83
CA TYR A 292 -16.06 4.88 8.67
C TYR A 292 -17.23 4.45 7.77
N GLY A 293 -18.40 4.99 8.07
CA GLY A 293 -19.63 4.66 7.35
C GLY A 293 -19.87 5.51 6.11
N ARG A 294 -20.90 5.14 5.35
CA ARG A 294 -21.28 5.79 4.07
C ARG A 294 -21.60 7.28 4.12
N SER A 295 -21.91 7.82 5.30
CA SER A 295 -22.11 9.26 5.48
C SER A 295 -20.81 10.07 5.38
N GLN A 296 -19.65 9.40 5.45
CA GLN A 296 -18.32 10.03 5.41
C GLN A 296 -17.54 9.71 4.12
N GLY A 297 -17.88 8.63 3.41
CA GLY A 297 -17.21 8.23 2.18
C GLY A 297 -17.76 6.93 1.59
N CYS A 298 -17.31 6.55 0.39
CA CYS A 298 -17.85 5.41 -0.36
C CYS A 298 -16.82 4.34 -0.77
N SER A 299 -15.53 4.63 -0.66
CA SER A 299 -14.47 3.75 -1.14
C SER A 299 -13.14 4.29 -0.63
N VAL A 300 -12.58 3.64 0.38
CA VAL A 300 -11.29 4.03 0.96
C VAL A 300 -10.18 3.83 -0.05
N THR A 301 -9.44 4.90 -0.33
CA THR A 301 -8.29 4.83 -1.23
C THR A 301 -7.07 4.26 -0.50
N GLY A 302 -6.99 4.44 0.83
CA GLY A 302 -5.79 4.16 1.63
C GLY A 302 -4.68 5.16 1.39
N GLY A 303 -3.47 4.87 1.85
CA GLY A 303 -2.29 5.69 1.62
C GLY A 303 -1.03 5.21 2.34
N PHE A 304 -0.25 6.14 2.88
CA PHE A 304 1.12 5.92 3.34
C PHE A 304 1.40 6.63 4.66
N VAL A 305 2.34 6.08 5.44
CA VAL A 305 2.92 6.77 6.58
C VAL A 305 3.93 7.81 6.07
N TYR A 306 3.78 9.07 6.47
CA TYR A 306 4.72 10.11 6.12
C TYR A 306 6.08 9.86 6.78
N ARG A 307 7.13 9.70 5.97
CA ARG A 307 8.53 9.54 6.42
C ARG A 307 9.48 10.56 5.80
N GLY A 308 8.94 11.55 5.10
CA GLY A 308 9.67 12.66 4.51
C GLY A 308 10.27 13.62 5.54
N THR A 309 11.02 14.59 5.00
CA THR A 309 11.78 15.57 5.79
C THR A 309 11.23 16.98 5.71
N ARG A 310 10.32 17.27 4.77
CA ARG A 310 9.70 18.60 4.63
C ARG A 310 8.70 18.93 5.73
N MET A 311 8.10 17.90 6.34
CA MET A 311 7.06 18.02 7.37
C MET A 311 7.40 17.12 8.56
N THR A 312 8.59 17.29 9.15
CA THR A 312 9.12 16.38 10.19
C THR A 312 8.18 16.18 11.38
N ALA A 313 7.36 17.18 11.75
CA ALA A 313 6.34 17.07 12.78
C ALA A 313 5.23 16.04 12.45
N LEU A 314 5.09 15.65 11.19
CA LEU A 314 4.13 14.64 10.73
C LEU A 314 4.76 13.26 10.53
N SER A 315 6.05 13.08 10.83
CA SER A 315 6.70 11.76 10.71
C SER A 315 5.96 10.70 11.53
N GLY A 316 5.65 9.55 10.92
CA GLY A 316 4.89 8.48 11.56
C GLY A 316 3.37 8.62 11.48
N THR A 317 2.86 9.64 10.77
CA THR A 317 1.42 9.84 10.55
C THR A 317 0.98 9.16 9.25
N TYR A 318 -0.04 8.30 9.32
CA TYR A 318 -0.64 7.65 8.15
C TYR A 318 -1.65 8.58 7.49
N PHE A 319 -1.46 8.87 6.20
CA PHE A 319 -2.38 9.68 5.39
C PHE A 319 -3.23 8.79 4.49
N TYR A 320 -4.50 9.16 4.35
CA TYR A 320 -5.48 8.42 3.55
C TYR A 320 -6.57 9.35 3.01
N SER A 321 -7.32 8.84 2.04
CA SER A 321 -8.45 9.52 1.40
C SER A 321 -9.58 8.53 1.13
N ASP A 322 -10.72 9.08 0.74
CA ASP A 322 -11.83 8.37 0.12
C ASP A 322 -11.97 8.81 -1.35
N TYR A 323 -12.23 7.85 -2.24
CA TYR A 323 -12.41 8.09 -3.67
C TYR A 323 -13.60 9.01 -3.96
N CYS A 324 -14.76 8.80 -3.34
CA CYS A 324 -15.94 9.62 -3.62
C CYS A 324 -15.83 11.03 -3.05
N SER A 325 -15.32 11.13 -1.82
CA SER A 325 -15.43 12.37 -1.04
C SER A 325 -14.24 13.30 -1.21
N GLY A 326 -13.07 12.78 -1.60
CA GLY A 326 -11.90 13.60 -1.91
C GLY A 326 -11.30 14.35 -0.72
N TRP A 327 -11.67 14.04 0.52
CA TRP A 327 -11.03 14.62 1.70
C TRP A 327 -9.63 14.04 1.89
N LEU A 328 -8.76 14.78 2.58
CA LEU A 328 -7.48 14.26 3.07
C LEU A 328 -7.54 14.11 4.59
N ARG A 329 -7.34 12.89 5.09
CA ARG A 329 -7.30 12.62 6.53
C ARG A 329 -6.02 11.91 6.92
N SER A 330 -5.74 11.92 8.21
CA SER A 330 -4.62 11.20 8.78
C SER A 330 -4.90 10.72 10.19
N PHE A 331 -4.10 9.74 10.64
CA PHE A 331 -4.03 9.34 12.05
C PHE A 331 -2.61 8.83 12.36
N ARG A 332 -2.27 8.73 13.65
CA ARG A 332 -1.08 8.03 14.14
C ARG A 332 -1.49 6.71 14.78
N LEU A 333 -0.73 5.66 14.52
CA LEU A 333 -0.91 4.38 15.18
C LEU A 333 -0.14 4.37 16.50
N VAL A 334 -0.84 4.32 17.63
CA VAL A 334 -0.25 4.24 18.97
C VAL A 334 -0.89 3.07 19.69
N ASN A 335 -0.05 2.11 20.14
CA ASN A 335 -0.50 0.89 20.84
C ASN A 335 -1.62 0.14 20.09
N GLY A 336 -1.54 0.08 18.76
CA GLY A 336 -2.52 -0.62 17.93
C GLY A 336 -3.84 0.14 17.69
N ALA A 337 -3.96 1.40 18.14
CA ALA A 337 -5.13 2.23 17.94
C ALA A 337 -4.82 3.46 17.08
N ALA A 338 -5.81 3.89 16.27
CA ALA A 338 -5.75 5.16 15.59
C ALA A 338 -5.93 6.31 16.59
N THR A 339 -4.97 7.22 16.62
CA THR A 339 -4.91 8.41 17.49
C THR A 339 -4.62 9.64 16.65
N GLU A 340 -4.81 10.85 17.21
CA GLU A 340 -4.58 12.11 16.50
C GLU A 340 -5.28 12.16 15.13
N ALA A 341 -6.49 11.61 15.04
CA ALA A 341 -7.27 11.61 13.81
C ALA A 341 -7.57 13.06 13.38
N ARG A 342 -7.23 13.40 12.14
CA ARG A 342 -7.32 14.76 11.63
C ARG A 342 -7.76 14.79 10.18
N GLU A 343 -8.65 15.72 9.85
CA GLU A 343 -8.95 16.12 8.48
C GLU A 343 -8.18 17.39 8.12
N TRP A 344 -7.66 17.43 6.90
CA TRP A 344 -6.78 18.50 6.44
C TRP A 344 -7.49 19.37 5.40
N PRO A 345 -7.64 20.69 5.64
CA PRO A 345 -8.31 21.59 4.72
C PRO A 345 -7.36 22.00 3.58
N VAL A 346 -7.06 21.05 2.68
CA VAL A 346 -6.11 21.23 1.56
C VAL A 346 -6.76 21.74 0.28
N GLY A 347 -8.07 22.02 0.32
CA GLY A 347 -8.88 22.36 -0.86
C GLY A 347 -9.54 21.13 -1.48
N ASP A 348 -10.12 21.31 -2.66
CA ASP A 348 -10.80 20.24 -3.40
C ASP A 348 -9.80 19.39 -4.19
N LEU A 349 -9.69 18.11 -3.83
CA LEU A 349 -8.88 17.13 -4.54
C LEU A 349 -9.64 16.42 -5.67
N GLY A 350 -10.96 16.61 -5.79
CA GLY A 350 -11.83 15.78 -6.61
C GLY A 350 -11.82 14.32 -6.15
N ASN A 351 -12.05 13.36 -7.05
CA ASN A 351 -11.91 11.95 -6.68
C ASN A 351 -10.43 11.57 -6.57
N VAL A 352 -10.02 11.14 -5.37
CA VAL A 352 -8.66 10.69 -5.11
C VAL A 352 -8.51 9.24 -5.55
N LEU A 353 -7.74 9.02 -6.61
CA LEU A 353 -7.51 7.70 -7.20
C LEU A 353 -6.50 6.88 -6.41
N SER A 354 -5.45 7.53 -5.87
CA SER A 354 -4.36 6.86 -5.17
C SER A 354 -3.49 7.86 -4.42
N PHE A 355 -2.53 7.30 -3.67
CA PHE A 355 -1.35 7.97 -3.16
C PHE A 355 -0.08 7.42 -3.81
N GLY A 356 1.06 8.06 -3.51
CA GLY A 356 2.40 7.58 -3.78
C GLY A 356 3.43 8.21 -2.86
N GLU A 357 4.64 7.66 -2.88
CA GLU A 357 5.79 8.11 -2.08
C GLU A 357 7.04 8.18 -2.96
N ASP A 358 7.84 9.25 -2.84
CA ASP A 358 9.14 9.33 -3.51
C ASP A 358 10.26 8.67 -2.68
N SER A 359 11.49 8.64 -3.20
CA SER A 359 12.62 8.01 -2.51
C SER A 359 13.06 8.73 -1.23
N ALA A 360 12.56 9.95 -0.99
CA ALA A 360 12.81 10.75 0.20
C ALA A 360 11.70 10.64 1.24
N GLY A 361 10.62 9.89 0.96
CA GLY A 361 9.49 9.72 1.86
C GLY A 361 8.43 10.83 1.78
N GLU A 362 8.51 11.70 0.77
CA GLU A 362 7.49 12.72 0.55
C GLU A 362 6.26 12.09 -0.11
N LEU A 363 5.07 12.55 0.31
CA LEU A 363 3.81 11.94 -0.10
C LEU A 363 3.11 12.72 -1.22
N TYR A 364 2.44 11.96 -2.07
CA TYR A 364 1.76 12.43 -3.26
C TYR A 364 0.31 11.92 -3.28
N VAL A 365 -0.60 12.75 -3.78
CA VAL A 365 -2.02 12.45 -3.99
C VAL A 365 -2.31 12.52 -5.48
N LEU A 366 -2.95 11.48 -6.02
CA LEU A 366 -3.29 11.36 -7.43
C LEU A 366 -4.80 11.50 -7.60
N SER A 367 -5.24 12.42 -8.47
CA SER A 367 -6.63 12.81 -8.63
C SER A 367 -7.18 12.41 -10.01
N SER A 368 -8.48 12.12 -10.09
CA SER A 368 -9.22 11.87 -11.33
C SER A 368 -9.21 13.04 -12.29
N SER A 369 -8.90 14.25 -11.81
CA SER A 369 -8.68 15.45 -12.63
C SER A 369 -7.39 15.41 -13.46
N GLY A 370 -6.61 14.33 -13.38
CA GLY A 370 -5.33 14.20 -14.09
C GLY A 370 -4.17 14.93 -13.41
N HIS A 371 -4.31 15.25 -12.12
CA HIS A 371 -3.29 15.93 -11.33
C HIS A 371 -2.57 14.98 -10.37
N VAL A 372 -1.29 15.28 -10.13
CA VAL A 372 -0.50 14.74 -9.03
C VAL A 372 -0.06 15.88 -8.15
N TYR A 373 -0.46 15.84 -6.89
CA TYR A 373 -0.12 16.83 -5.88
C TYR A 373 0.87 16.26 -4.89
N ARG A 374 1.92 17.01 -4.54
CA ARG A 374 2.76 16.71 -3.38
C ARG A 374 2.20 17.41 -2.15
N LEU A 375 2.13 16.70 -1.03
CA LEU A 375 1.81 17.28 0.27
C LEU A 375 3.00 18.09 0.78
N VAL A 376 2.78 19.36 1.10
CA VAL A 376 3.82 20.29 1.56
C VAL A 376 3.31 21.12 2.74
N PRO A 377 4.19 21.67 3.60
CA PRO A 377 3.74 22.65 4.59
C PRO A 377 3.24 23.91 3.87
N ALA A 378 2.12 24.47 4.34
CA ALA A 378 1.63 25.74 3.85
C ALA A 378 2.62 26.85 4.25
N THR A 379 3.09 27.62 3.28
CA THR A 379 3.87 28.82 3.58
C THR A 379 2.94 29.90 4.14
N THR A 380 3.46 30.73 5.05
CA THR A 380 2.74 31.83 5.71
C THR A 380 2.05 32.81 4.75
N ALA A 381 2.43 32.83 3.47
CA ALA A 381 1.79 33.64 2.43
C ALA A 381 0.48 33.05 1.89
N ARG A 382 0.33 31.71 1.83
CA ARG A 382 -0.91 31.05 1.38
C ARG A 382 -1.94 30.90 2.51
N ALA A 383 -1.50 30.84 3.76
CA ALA A 383 -2.38 30.70 4.93
C ALA A 383 -3.33 31.90 5.15
N ARG A 384 -3.09 33.06 4.50
CA ARG A 384 -3.94 34.26 4.62
C ARG A 384 -5.03 34.37 3.55
N GLN A 385 -5.02 33.55 2.49
CA GLN A 385 -6.03 33.63 1.43
C GLN A 385 -7.26 32.73 1.67
N ASN A 386 -7.18 31.80 2.62
CA ASN A 386 -8.27 30.88 2.97
C ASN A 386 -8.82 31.13 4.39
N ARG A 387 -8.77 32.37 4.90
CA ARG A 387 -9.49 32.78 6.11
C ARG A 387 -10.66 33.67 5.78
#